data_AF-A0A7X6MVV0-F1
#
_entry.id   AF-A0A7X6MVV0-F1
#
_cell.length_a   1.000
_cell.length_b   1.000
_cell.length_c   1.000
_cell.angle_alpha   90.00
_cell.angle_beta   90.00
_cell.angle_gamma   90.00
#
_symmetry.space_group_name_H-M   'P 1'
#
loop_
_entity.id
_entity.type
_entity.pdbx_description
1 polymer ?
#
loop_
_entity_poly.entity_id
_entity_poly.type
_entity_poly.pdbx_seq_one_letter_code
_entity_poly.pdbx_strand_id
1 'polypeptide(L)'
;MISSRFKLKRPYLFWGLLIVLVIYRIALIAGSPWALFATSGYDDIMQMKLGASMAAWEWMGDKYFYTTLVKNIGFPFFLGLSKWLHIPYGVLYGILITGSSYLFIRAISPLVRNNKLLLLFYAIIIFIPINQDAVYRVYRNALVPWVFLMVVSCMLALFIRRNDSISKQIIWSMGAALSIAMFWTLREDSVWIIPFVVAVSFTIILCQVIENRQRLPRLLIRCLIAVLPFSGILLIHNIVSTINYHHYGIYAMNDKTQTYSPKVMSLLYKIDDGQTTDPNVWASRKAFEMALEASPTMRTEEDIILSAYGLWAGGETDIRGDISQWALRYALSEVGYYRDNAQKTNEFYKKVYEELSTAFETGKLTKKPGLYLSSQTGAFHLRDIWESIIMSLKASWNISLYSHTDLEKKYLDYPDFTAGDIDFFEDLLSTALPRTENQLKTLGFDGSYTDYDEELSSLANTNVINNRRILRQREKNYRKQQRIVSIYRFISVIAVPLSYLGFILLLKDCVSRKWKLSEETLTILLTILGLALTGFLNIFVVILFSRWITTDPNHIVIGFYASSAYLLFALANLFSCWMAIKLGYSNICLLLKGNVSPETRAVGEKYENY
;
A
#
# COMPACT_ATOMS: atom_id res chain seq x y z
N MET A 1 -44.40 -34.52 -13.53
CA MET A 1 -44.19 -33.21 -12.87
C MET A 1 -43.46 -33.49 -11.56
N ILE A 2 -42.27 -33.01 -11.21
CA ILE A 2 -41.35 -31.98 -11.67
C ILE A 2 -39.94 -32.50 -11.30
N SER A 3 -39.03 -32.61 -12.26
CA SER A 3 -37.59 -32.86 -11.99
C SER A 3 -36.76 -32.30 -13.14
N SER A 4 -37.02 -31.04 -13.51
CA SER A 4 -36.10 -30.27 -14.35
C SER A 4 -34.96 -29.78 -13.46
N ARG A 5 -33.93 -30.62 -13.30
CA ARG A 5 -32.63 -30.18 -12.79
C ARG A 5 -32.15 -29.04 -13.69
N PHE A 6 -32.22 -27.81 -13.21
CA PHE A 6 -31.61 -26.64 -13.83
C PHE A 6 -30.09 -26.86 -13.94
N LYS A 7 -29.63 -27.48 -15.04
CA LYS A 7 -28.22 -27.48 -15.41
C LYS A 7 -27.91 -26.08 -15.94
N LEU A 8 -27.47 -25.16 -15.07
CA LEU A 8 -26.91 -23.88 -15.51
C LEU A 8 -25.80 -24.18 -16.54
N LYS A 9 -25.88 -23.55 -17.73
CA LYS A 9 -24.81 -23.70 -18.74
C LYS A 9 -23.50 -23.22 -18.13
N ARG A 10 -22.39 -23.93 -18.42
CA ARG A 10 -21.04 -23.69 -17.87
C ARG A 10 -20.58 -22.22 -17.77
N PRO A 11 -20.85 -21.31 -18.73
CA PRO A 11 -20.45 -19.90 -18.58
C PRO A 11 -21.22 -19.15 -17.48
N TYR A 12 -22.50 -19.45 -17.25
CA TYR A 12 -23.30 -18.76 -16.22
C TYR A 12 -22.87 -19.15 -14.80
N LEU A 13 -22.40 -20.38 -14.60
CA LEU A 13 -21.90 -20.83 -13.30
C LEU A 13 -20.62 -20.07 -12.89
N PHE A 14 -19.70 -19.81 -13.83
CA PHE A 14 -18.49 -19.04 -13.57
C PHE A 14 -18.84 -17.61 -13.09
N TRP A 15 -19.70 -16.91 -13.85
CA TRP A 15 -20.12 -15.56 -13.51
C TRP A 15 -20.92 -15.50 -12.21
N GLY A 16 -21.81 -16.48 -11.98
CA GLY A 16 -22.56 -16.59 -10.73
C GLY A 16 -21.64 -16.76 -9.51
N LEU A 17 -20.64 -17.64 -9.59
CA LEU A 17 -19.66 -17.82 -8.51
C LEU A 17 -18.80 -16.58 -8.29
N LEU A 18 -18.37 -15.91 -9.37
CA LEU A 18 -17.61 -14.66 -9.27
C LEU A 18 -18.41 -13.59 -8.53
N ILE A 19 -19.69 -13.41 -8.89
CA ILE A 19 -20.59 -12.45 -8.23
C ILE A 19 -20.77 -12.80 -6.74
N VAL A 20 -20.97 -14.08 -6.41
CA VAL A 20 -21.08 -14.53 -5.02
C VAL A 20 -19.81 -14.19 -4.23
N LEU A 21 -18.62 -14.42 -4.78
CA LEU A 21 -17.35 -14.07 -4.13
C LEU A 21 -17.23 -12.55 -3.92
N VAL A 22 -17.62 -11.75 -4.91
CA VAL A 22 -17.61 -10.28 -4.83
C VAL A 22 -18.52 -9.79 -3.69
N ILE A 23 -19.79 -10.19 -3.71
CA ILE A 23 -20.78 -9.78 -2.70
C ILE A 23 -20.33 -10.23 -1.31
N TYR A 24 -19.84 -11.47 -1.19
CA TYR A 24 -19.38 -11.99 0.08
C TYR A 24 -18.17 -11.21 0.63
N ARG A 25 -17.19 -10.87 -0.21
CA ARG A 25 -16.04 -10.06 0.24
C ARG A 25 -16.46 -8.66 0.64
N ILE A 26 -17.29 -7.98 -0.16
CA ILE A 26 -17.78 -6.63 0.16
C ILE A 26 -18.53 -6.64 1.48
N ALA A 27 -19.45 -7.59 1.69
CA ALA A 27 -20.20 -7.72 2.93
C ALA A 27 -19.30 -8.00 4.16
N LEU A 28 -18.24 -8.80 3.98
CA LEU A 28 -17.26 -9.05 5.03
C LEU A 28 -16.49 -7.79 5.41
N ILE A 29 -16.02 -7.01 4.43
CA ILE A 29 -15.26 -5.78 4.66
C ILE A 29 -16.16 -4.71 5.25
N ALA A 30 -17.37 -4.51 4.72
CA ALA A 30 -18.33 -3.52 5.21
C ALA A 30 -18.64 -3.65 6.71
N GLY A 31 -18.73 -4.88 7.22
CA GLY A 31 -18.97 -5.14 8.65
C GLY A 31 -17.73 -5.59 9.43
N SER A 32 -16.52 -5.25 8.98
CA SER A 32 -15.27 -5.58 9.69
C SER A 32 -15.07 -4.71 10.94
N PRO A 33 -14.29 -5.19 11.93
CA PRO A 33 -13.90 -4.38 13.09
C PRO A 33 -12.82 -3.36 12.67
N TRP A 34 -13.23 -2.11 12.47
CA TRP A 34 -12.34 -1.04 12.04
C TRP A 34 -11.45 -0.57 13.19
N ALA A 35 -10.14 -0.48 12.97
CA ALA A 35 -9.23 0.16 13.91
C ALA A 35 -9.29 1.67 13.72
N LEU A 36 -9.73 2.37 14.76
CA LEU A 36 -9.85 3.82 14.83
C LEU A 36 -8.99 4.31 15.99
N PHE A 37 -8.24 5.39 15.77
CA PHE A 37 -7.33 5.94 16.77
C PHE A 37 -7.62 7.43 16.93
N ALA A 38 -8.13 7.83 18.09
CA ALA A 38 -8.45 9.23 18.41
C ALA A 38 -7.22 10.04 18.89
N THR A 39 -6.18 9.35 19.38
CA THR A 39 -5.00 9.98 20.00
C THR A 39 -3.81 10.15 19.06
N SER A 40 -3.82 9.53 17.87
CA SER A 40 -2.76 9.66 16.86
C SER A 40 -2.93 10.93 16.02
N GLY A 41 -2.79 12.09 16.67
CA GLY A 41 -3.15 13.40 16.12
C GLY A 41 -2.51 13.75 14.76
N TYR A 42 -1.30 13.25 14.48
CA TYR A 42 -0.53 13.55 13.26
C TYR A 42 -0.62 12.45 12.18
N ASP A 43 -1.32 11.36 12.48
CA ASP A 43 -1.54 10.23 11.58
C ASP A 43 -3.00 10.11 11.17
N ASP A 44 -3.79 9.33 11.90
CA ASP A 44 -5.16 8.93 11.57
C ASP A 44 -6.11 10.12 11.62
N ILE A 45 -6.20 10.80 12.76
CA ILE A 45 -7.13 11.92 12.95
C ILE A 45 -6.83 13.05 11.97
N MET A 46 -5.56 13.33 11.70
CA MET A 46 -5.20 14.33 10.68
C MET A 46 -5.80 13.96 9.32
N GLN A 47 -5.60 12.74 8.83
CA GLN A 47 -6.13 12.33 7.53
C GLN A 47 -7.66 12.26 7.51
N MET A 48 -8.29 11.96 8.64
CA MET A 48 -9.75 11.94 8.77
C MET A 48 -10.34 13.35 8.73
N LYS A 49 -9.73 14.31 9.44
CA LYS A 49 -10.11 15.73 9.36
C LYS A 49 -9.98 16.25 7.93
N LEU A 50 -8.87 15.94 7.24
CA LEU A 50 -8.70 16.26 5.83
C LEU A 50 -9.76 15.58 4.94
N GLY A 51 -10.13 14.33 5.25
CA GLY A 51 -11.21 13.63 4.56
C GLY A 51 -12.58 14.26 4.76
N ALA A 52 -12.86 14.77 5.96
CA ALA A 52 -14.09 15.50 6.27
C ALA A 52 -14.17 16.83 5.50
N SER A 53 -13.07 17.60 5.47
CA SER A 53 -12.96 18.80 4.62
C SER A 53 -13.21 18.45 3.15
N MET A 54 -12.55 17.41 2.64
CA MET A 54 -12.74 16.96 1.26
C MET A 54 -14.22 16.60 0.98
N ALA A 55 -14.87 15.88 1.89
CA ALA A 55 -16.30 15.57 1.78
C ALA A 55 -17.19 16.82 1.72
N ALA A 56 -16.79 17.90 2.39
CA ALA A 56 -17.43 19.21 2.37
C ALA A 56 -17.04 20.09 1.16
N TRP A 57 -16.30 19.55 0.19
CA TRP A 57 -15.73 20.28 -0.96
C TRP A 57 -14.67 21.33 -0.58
N GLU A 58 -14.10 21.22 0.61
CA GLU A 58 -12.94 21.98 1.05
C GLU A 58 -11.67 21.14 0.84
N TRP A 59 -10.81 21.53 -0.10
CA TRP A 59 -9.71 20.69 -0.61
C TRP A 59 -8.92 19.89 0.45
N MET A 60 -8.00 20.51 1.20
CA MET A 60 -7.30 19.91 2.34
C MET A 60 -7.52 20.76 3.60
N GLY A 61 -8.76 21.24 3.74
CA GLY A 61 -9.14 22.28 4.69
C GLY A 61 -9.05 23.68 4.09
N ASP A 62 -9.85 24.60 4.64
CA ASP A 62 -9.97 25.98 4.19
C ASP A 62 -8.63 26.74 4.21
N LYS A 63 -7.88 26.62 5.32
CA LYS A 63 -6.66 27.42 5.57
C LYS A 63 -5.39 26.57 5.58
N TYR A 64 -4.27 27.20 5.22
CA TYR A 64 -2.96 26.57 5.38
C TYR A 64 -2.56 26.48 6.87
N PHE A 65 -2.37 25.25 7.36
CA PHE A 65 -1.98 24.94 8.73
C PHE A 65 -0.81 23.96 8.77
N TYR A 66 -0.19 23.73 9.94
CA TYR A 66 1.05 22.94 10.02
C TYR A 66 0.89 21.45 9.69
N THR A 67 -0.35 20.97 9.64
CA THR A 67 -0.75 19.63 9.19
C THR A 67 -1.19 19.58 7.71
N THR A 68 -1.47 20.74 7.09
CA THR A 68 -1.84 20.84 5.68
C THR A 68 -0.65 20.49 4.79
N LEU A 69 -0.89 19.78 3.68
CA LEU A 69 0.12 19.33 2.72
C LEU A 69 1.20 18.36 3.28
N VAL A 70 1.18 18.00 4.56
CA VAL A 70 2.21 17.11 5.14
C VAL A 70 2.12 15.70 4.59
N LYS A 71 0.90 15.25 4.26
CA LYS A 71 0.64 13.95 3.64
C LYS A 71 -0.11 14.12 2.33
N ASN A 72 0.12 13.19 1.41
CA ASN A 72 -0.56 13.19 0.13
C ASN A 72 -2.08 12.97 0.28
N ILE A 73 -2.83 13.50 -0.70
CA ILE A 73 -4.30 13.61 -0.71
C ILE A 73 -5.06 12.30 -0.91
N GLY A 74 -4.40 11.21 -1.33
CA GLY A 74 -5.10 10.06 -1.90
C GLY A 74 -6.09 9.39 -0.96
N PHE A 75 -5.77 9.30 0.33
CA PHE A 75 -6.68 8.75 1.33
C PHE A 75 -7.81 9.72 1.73
N PRO A 76 -7.54 11.01 2.05
CA PRO A 76 -8.59 12.01 2.20
C PRO A 76 -9.56 12.08 0.99
N PHE A 77 -9.02 12.03 -0.23
CA PHE A 77 -9.82 11.97 -1.46
C PHE A 77 -10.71 10.73 -1.50
N PHE A 78 -10.20 9.56 -1.11
CA PHE A 78 -10.98 8.33 -1.04
C PHE A 78 -12.13 8.41 -0.01
N LEU A 79 -11.91 9.07 1.13
CA LEU A 79 -12.97 9.35 2.12
C LEU A 79 -14.01 10.32 1.55
N GLY A 80 -13.57 11.41 0.92
CA GLY A 80 -14.46 12.36 0.23
C GLY A 80 -15.31 11.68 -0.85
N LEU A 81 -14.69 10.83 -1.68
CA LEU A 81 -15.36 10.02 -2.69
C LEU A 81 -16.45 9.12 -2.09
N SER A 82 -16.20 8.54 -0.91
CA SER A 82 -17.19 7.76 -0.16
C SER A 82 -18.44 8.59 0.14
N LYS A 83 -18.26 9.83 0.59
CA LYS A 83 -19.36 10.74 0.94
C LYS A 83 -20.06 11.29 -0.30
N TRP A 84 -19.33 11.69 -1.34
CA TRP A 84 -19.90 12.19 -2.59
C TRP A 84 -20.72 11.14 -3.35
N LEU A 85 -20.32 9.87 -3.27
CA LEU A 85 -21.07 8.75 -3.87
C LEU A 85 -22.15 8.20 -2.95
N HIS A 86 -22.24 8.66 -1.70
CA HIS A 86 -23.10 8.10 -0.66
C HIS A 86 -22.91 6.59 -0.45
N ILE A 87 -21.67 6.11 -0.54
CA ILE A 87 -21.30 4.72 -0.33
C ILE A 87 -20.55 4.63 1.02
N PRO A 88 -20.93 3.71 1.94
CA PRO A 88 -20.17 3.50 3.17
C PRO A 88 -18.71 3.13 2.91
N TYR A 89 -17.78 3.65 3.72
CA TYR A 89 -16.34 3.44 3.55
C TYR A 89 -15.98 1.96 3.33
N GLY A 90 -16.50 1.08 4.17
CA GLY A 90 -16.24 -0.36 4.09
C GLY A 90 -16.75 -1.01 2.79
N VAL A 91 -17.84 -0.49 2.22
CA VAL A 91 -18.36 -0.96 0.94
C VAL A 91 -17.46 -0.47 -0.19
N LEU A 92 -17.09 0.82 -0.22
CA LEU A 92 -16.20 1.38 -1.23
C LEU A 92 -14.82 0.72 -1.21
N TYR A 93 -14.27 0.47 -0.01
CA TYR A 93 -13.02 -0.26 0.15
C TYR A 93 -13.15 -1.72 -0.32
N GLY A 94 -14.27 -2.39 -0.02
CA GLY A 94 -14.58 -3.71 -0.58
C GLY A 94 -14.63 -3.70 -2.12
N ILE A 95 -15.23 -2.68 -2.74
CA ILE A 95 -15.25 -2.49 -4.20
C ILE A 95 -13.83 -2.35 -4.75
N LEU A 96 -12.97 -1.56 -4.10
CA LEU A 96 -11.56 -1.42 -4.49
C LEU A 96 -10.83 -2.78 -4.46
N ILE A 97 -10.99 -3.57 -3.39
CA ILE A 97 -10.37 -4.90 -3.24
C ILE A 97 -10.82 -5.83 -4.37
N THR A 98 -12.14 -5.93 -4.57
CA THR A 98 -12.73 -6.84 -5.55
C THR A 98 -12.43 -6.41 -6.99
N GLY A 99 -12.51 -5.11 -7.28
CA GLY A 99 -12.17 -4.52 -8.57
C GLY A 99 -10.71 -4.69 -8.95
N SER A 100 -9.78 -4.43 -8.01
CA SER A 100 -8.34 -4.64 -8.22
C SER A 100 -8.01 -6.10 -8.47
N SER A 101 -8.62 -7.01 -7.70
CA SER A 101 -8.47 -8.45 -7.88
C SER A 101 -8.99 -8.91 -9.24
N TYR A 102 -10.14 -8.38 -9.69
CA TYR A 102 -10.71 -8.73 -10.99
C TYR A 102 -9.86 -8.19 -12.14
N LEU A 103 -9.34 -6.96 -12.02
CA LEU A 103 -8.43 -6.36 -12.98
C LEU A 103 -7.19 -7.23 -13.19
N PHE A 104 -6.64 -7.80 -12.11
CA PHE A 104 -5.53 -8.75 -12.19
C PHE A 104 -5.90 -10.02 -12.98
N ILE A 105 -7.08 -10.59 -12.72
CA ILE A 105 -7.56 -11.77 -13.48
C ILE A 105 -7.73 -11.46 -14.96
N ARG A 106 -8.20 -10.25 -15.31
CA ARG A 106 -8.28 -9.79 -16.70
C ARG A 106 -6.91 -9.56 -17.32
N ALA A 107 -5.93 -9.13 -16.53
CA ALA A 107 -4.56 -8.97 -17.00
C ALA A 107 -3.96 -10.30 -17.46
N ILE A 108 -4.12 -11.35 -16.65
CA ILE A 108 -3.49 -12.67 -16.85
C ILE A 108 -4.31 -13.65 -17.70
N SER A 109 -5.57 -13.32 -18.05
CA SER A 109 -6.43 -14.24 -18.81
C SER A 109 -5.87 -14.74 -20.15
N PRO A 110 -5.01 -14.02 -20.89
CA PRO A 110 -4.37 -14.58 -22.08
C PRO A 110 -3.37 -15.69 -21.75
N LEU A 111 -2.75 -15.62 -20.58
CA LEU A 111 -1.76 -16.57 -20.07
C LEU A 111 -2.44 -17.79 -19.43
N VAL A 112 -3.48 -17.58 -18.64
CA VAL A 112 -4.25 -18.65 -17.99
C VAL A 112 -5.61 -18.82 -18.71
N ARG A 113 -5.66 -19.73 -19.69
CA ARG A 113 -6.87 -19.95 -20.52
C ARG A 113 -7.98 -20.73 -19.80
N ASN A 114 -7.68 -21.39 -18.68
CA ASN A 114 -8.65 -22.20 -17.95
C ASN A 114 -9.48 -21.33 -16.99
N ASN A 115 -10.77 -21.14 -17.31
CA ASN A 115 -11.70 -20.35 -16.50
C ASN A 115 -11.83 -20.83 -15.04
N LYS A 116 -11.73 -22.14 -14.77
CA LYS A 116 -11.77 -22.63 -13.39
C LYS A 116 -10.53 -22.22 -12.61
N LEU A 117 -9.37 -22.23 -13.27
CA LEU A 117 -8.12 -21.80 -12.67
C LEU A 117 -8.10 -20.28 -12.45
N LEU A 118 -8.63 -19.50 -13.39
CA LEU A 118 -8.84 -18.06 -13.20
C LEU A 118 -9.77 -17.76 -12.01
N LEU A 119 -10.86 -18.52 -11.85
CA LEU A 119 -11.75 -18.38 -10.70
C LEU A 119 -11.06 -18.74 -9.38
N LEU A 120 -10.22 -19.78 -9.39
CA LEU A 120 -9.41 -20.15 -8.23
C LEU A 120 -8.40 -19.04 -7.88
N PHE A 121 -7.70 -18.50 -8.87
CA PHE A 121 -6.77 -17.38 -8.66
C PHE A 121 -7.52 -16.17 -8.10
N TYR A 122 -8.71 -15.87 -8.63
CA TYR A 122 -9.54 -14.78 -8.12
C TYR A 122 -9.92 -14.98 -6.65
N ALA A 123 -10.40 -16.18 -6.31
CA ALA A 123 -10.78 -16.54 -4.95
C ALA A 123 -9.60 -16.50 -3.97
N ILE A 124 -8.38 -16.82 -4.44
CA ILE A 124 -7.18 -16.64 -3.63
C ILE A 124 -6.94 -15.14 -3.43
N ILE A 125 -6.81 -14.35 -4.50
CA ILE A 125 -6.40 -12.94 -4.41
C ILE A 125 -7.35 -12.11 -3.54
N ILE A 126 -8.66 -12.27 -3.75
CA ILE A 126 -9.69 -11.47 -3.07
C ILE A 126 -9.72 -11.68 -1.55
N PHE A 127 -9.24 -12.84 -1.06
CA PHE A 127 -9.21 -13.21 0.36
C PHE A 127 -7.81 -13.24 0.96
N ILE A 128 -6.77 -12.79 0.24
CA ILE A 128 -5.41 -12.71 0.78
C ILE A 128 -5.41 -11.95 2.12
N PRO A 129 -4.90 -12.56 3.19
CA PRO A 129 -4.57 -11.85 4.42
C PRO A 129 -3.39 -10.91 4.18
N ILE A 130 -3.55 -9.67 4.61
CA ILE A 130 -2.49 -8.68 4.69
C ILE A 130 -2.43 -8.24 6.16
N ASN A 131 -1.31 -7.65 6.57
CA ASN A 131 -1.13 -7.09 7.90
C ASN A 131 -2.39 -6.34 8.40
N GLN A 132 -2.84 -6.65 9.61
CA GLN A 132 -4.10 -6.15 10.15
C GLN A 132 -4.15 -4.62 10.26
N ASP A 133 -3.06 -3.99 10.69
CA ASP A 133 -2.98 -2.54 10.85
C ASP A 133 -2.91 -1.84 9.49
N ALA A 134 -2.52 -2.55 8.42
CA ALA A 134 -2.66 -2.02 7.08
C ALA A 134 -4.11 -2.11 6.59
N VAL A 135 -4.80 -3.24 6.80
CA VAL A 135 -6.12 -3.50 6.18
C VAL A 135 -7.29 -2.89 6.93
N TYR A 136 -7.31 -3.03 8.26
CA TYR A 136 -8.47 -2.70 9.10
C TYR A 136 -8.33 -1.36 9.80
N ARG A 137 -7.15 -0.77 9.82
CA ARG A 137 -6.97 0.63 10.23
C ARG A 137 -7.51 1.54 9.14
N VAL A 138 -8.34 2.50 9.54
CA VAL A 138 -8.89 3.51 8.63
C VAL A 138 -7.80 4.55 8.36
N TYR A 139 -6.83 4.16 7.54
CA TYR A 139 -5.64 4.96 7.23
C TYR A 139 -5.13 4.64 5.82
N ARG A 140 -4.34 5.54 5.23
CA ARG A 140 -3.83 5.42 3.85
C ARG A 140 -3.21 4.07 3.48
N ASN A 141 -2.58 3.37 4.43
CA ASN A 141 -1.93 2.08 4.19
C ASN A 141 -2.91 0.99 3.73
N ALA A 142 -4.21 1.15 4.00
CA ALA A 142 -5.27 0.26 3.52
C ALA A 142 -5.38 0.27 2.00
N LEU A 143 -5.20 1.42 1.34
CA LEU A 143 -5.35 1.52 -0.10
C LEU A 143 -4.11 1.05 -0.88
N VAL A 144 -2.93 1.19 -0.28
CA VAL A 144 -1.62 0.91 -0.89
C VAL A 144 -1.58 -0.46 -1.60
N PRO A 145 -1.88 -1.60 -0.96
CA PRO A 145 -1.74 -2.90 -1.61
C PRO A 145 -2.68 -3.07 -2.83
N TRP A 146 -3.90 -2.55 -2.75
CA TRP A 146 -4.90 -2.77 -3.79
C TRP A 146 -4.73 -1.83 -4.98
N VAL A 147 -4.41 -0.56 -4.74
CA VAL A 147 -4.06 0.36 -5.83
C VAL A 147 -2.76 -0.08 -6.50
N PHE A 148 -1.79 -0.60 -5.73
CA PHE A 148 -0.58 -1.19 -6.30
C PHE A 148 -0.88 -2.45 -7.13
N LEU A 149 -1.83 -3.29 -6.70
CA LEU A 149 -2.30 -4.42 -7.51
C LEU A 149 -2.87 -3.95 -8.86
N MET A 150 -3.54 -2.80 -8.92
CA MET A 150 -3.98 -2.22 -10.19
C MET A 150 -2.80 -1.84 -11.09
N VAL A 151 -1.76 -1.22 -10.53
CA VAL A 151 -0.52 -0.89 -11.26
C VAL A 151 0.12 -2.16 -11.83
N VAL A 152 0.34 -3.18 -10.97
CA VAL A 152 0.88 -4.48 -11.39
C VAL A 152 0.02 -5.11 -12.47
N SER A 153 -1.30 -5.09 -12.31
CA SER A 153 -2.25 -5.66 -13.28
C SER A 153 -2.12 -5.01 -14.64
N CYS A 154 -2.14 -3.68 -14.71
CA CYS A 154 -2.07 -2.95 -15.97
C CYS A 154 -0.70 -3.10 -16.65
N MET A 155 0.40 -3.00 -15.89
CA MET A 155 1.75 -3.20 -16.42
C MET A 155 1.96 -4.63 -16.93
N LEU A 156 1.50 -5.64 -16.18
CA LEU A 156 1.56 -7.03 -16.60
C LEU A 156 0.68 -7.30 -17.82
N ALA A 157 -0.53 -6.74 -17.86
CA ALA A 157 -1.42 -6.87 -19.00
C ALA A 157 -0.82 -6.28 -20.29
N LEU A 158 -0.13 -5.13 -20.16
CA LEU A 158 0.59 -4.48 -21.24
C LEU A 158 1.75 -5.36 -21.72
N PHE A 159 2.53 -5.95 -20.81
CA PHE A 159 3.61 -6.86 -21.14
C PHE A 159 3.15 -8.15 -21.83
N ILE A 160 2.10 -8.80 -21.32
CA ILE A 160 1.50 -10.00 -21.92
C ILE A 160 0.98 -9.71 -23.33
N ARG A 161 0.44 -8.50 -23.55
CA ARG A 161 -0.15 -8.06 -24.83
C ARG A 161 0.80 -7.21 -25.66
N ARG A 162 2.11 -7.25 -25.41
CA ARG A 162 3.11 -6.43 -26.13
C ARG A 162 3.07 -6.67 -27.65
N ASN A 163 2.64 -7.86 -28.08
CA ASN A 163 2.53 -8.24 -29.49
C ASN A 163 1.10 -8.09 -30.06
N ASP A 164 0.11 -7.72 -29.26
CA ASP A 164 -1.27 -7.43 -29.70
C ASP A 164 -1.36 -6.14 -30.54
N SER A 165 -2.58 -5.80 -30.98
CA SER A 165 -2.90 -4.52 -31.61
C SER A 165 -2.65 -3.33 -30.66
N ILE A 166 -2.24 -2.20 -31.25
CA ILE A 166 -1.99 -0.94 -30.52
C ILE A 166 -3.21 -0.50 -29.70
N SER A 167 -4.42 -0.69 -30.23
CA SER A 167 -5.67 -0.37 -29.54
C SER A 167 -5.86 -1.13 -28.22
N LYS A 168 -5.38 -2.37 -28.12
CA LYS A 168 -5.44 -3.12 -26.86
C LYS A 168 -4.37 -2.64 -25.89
N GLN A 169 -3.17 -2.34 -26.39
CA GLN A 169 -2.06 -1.87 -25.57
C GLN A 169 -2.35 -0.50 -24.93
N ILE A 170 -2.91 0.45 -25.69
CA ILE A 170 -3.18 1.79 -25.20
C ILE A 170 -4.17 1.77 -24.03
N ILE A 171 -5.18 0.91 -24.05
CA ILE A 171 -6.14 0.74 -22.93
C ILE A 171 -5.41 0.34 -21.65
N TRP A 172 -4.53 -0.66 -21.73
CA TRP A 172 -3.77 -1.12 -20.56
C TRP A 172 -2.74 -0.11 -20.10
N SER A 173 -2.12 0.61 -21.04
CA SER A 173 -1.17 1.67 -20.72
C SER A 173 -1.84 2.88 -20.07
N MET A 174 -3.03 3.28 -20.53
CA MET A 174 -3.82 4.33 -19.87
C MET A 174 -4.27 3.87 -18.48
N GLY A 175 -4.70 2.61 -18.34
CA GLY A 175 -5.00 2.02 -17.04
C GLY A 175 -3.79 2.04 -16.09
N ALA A 176 -2.59 1.77 -16.61
CA ALA A 176 -1.34 1.89 -15.85
C ALA A 176 -1.05 3.33 -15.44
N ALA A 177 -1.21 4.30 -16.36
CA ALA A 177 -1.04 5.72 -16.03
C ALA A 177 -2.01 6.19 -14.94
N LEU A 178 -3.29 5.81 -15.02
CA LEU A 178 -4.31 6.18 -14.03
C LEU A 178 -4.07 5.52 -12.67
N SER A 179 -3.70 4.23 -12.65
CA SER A 179 -3.39 3.53 -11.40
C SER A 179 -2.11 4.05 -10.75
N ILE A 180 -1.07 4.38 -11.54
CA ILE A 180 0.14 5.04 -11.04
C ILE A 180 -0.17 6.42 -10.49
N ALA A 181 -1.00 7.21 -11.18
CA ALA A 181 -1.45 8.52 -10.70
C ALA A 181 -2.09 8.41 -9.32
N MET A 182 -3.06 7.50 -9.15
CA MET A 182 -3.70 7.26 -7.85
C MET A 182 -2.69 6.78 -6.80
N PHE A 183 -1.83 5.81 -7.13
CA PHE A 183 -0.83 5.28 -6.21
C PHE A 183 0.15 6.36 -5.71
N TRP A 184 0.54 7.27 -6.59
CA TRP A 184 1.44 8.39 -6.28
C TRP A 184 0.84 9.34 -5.23
N THR A 185 -0.50 9.41 -5.13
CA THR A 185 -1.20 10.21 -4.11
C THR A 185 -1.35 9.53 -2.76
N LEU A 186 -0.96 8.27 -2.59
CA LEU A 186 -1.20 7.57 -1.32
C LEU A 186 -0.16 7.90 -0.26
N ARG A 187 1.12 7.91 -0.63
CA ARG A 187 2.25 8.09 0.29
C ARG A 187 3.37 8.91 -0.34
N GLU A 188 4.16 9.56 0.49
CA GLU A 188 5.27 10.42 0.07
C GLU A 188 6.47 9.60 -0.43
N ASP A 189 6.57 8.34 0.00
CA ASP A 189 7.62 7.40 -0.38
C ASP A 189 7.22 6.48 -1.55
N SER A 190 6.14 6.78 -2.27
CA SER A 190 5.65 5.99 -3.43
C SER A 190 6.70 5.79 -4.55
N VAL A 191 7.85 6.46 -4.50
CA VAL A 191 8.98 6.32 -5.43
C VAL A 191 9.49 4.88 -5.59
N TRP A 192 9.29 4.00 -4.58
CA TRP A 192 9.74 2.62 -4.62
C TRP A 192 9.14 1.78 -5.76
N ILE A 193 8.04 2.22 -6.39
CA ILE A 193 7.45 1.53 -7.56
C ILE A 193 8.22 1.77 -8.86
N ILE A 194 9.03 2.84 -8.94
CA ILE A 194 9.69 3.26 -10.19
C ILE A 194 10.56 2.14 -10.78
N PRO A 195 11.41 1.44 -9.99
CA PRO A 195 12.20 0.33 -10.52
C PRO A 195 11.36 -0.76 -11.21
N PHE A 196 10.17 -1.07 -10.66
CA PHE A 196 9.24 -2.03 -11.28
C PHE A 196 8.70 -1.50 -12.62
N VAL A 197 8.18 -0.26 -12.64
CA VAL A 197 7.60 0.33 -13.86
C VAL A 197 8.66 0.47 -14.95
N VAL A 198 9.86 0.93 -14.60
CA VAL A 198 11.01 1.03 -15.51
C VAL A 198 11.40 -0.34 -16.05
N ALA A 199 11.56 -1.35 -15.19
CA ALA A 199 11.95 -2.69 -15.62
C ALA A 199 10.94 -3.31 -16.60
N VAL A 200 9.65 -3.19 -16.33
CA VAL A 200 8.61 -3.70 -17.24
C VAL A 200 8.60 -2.93 -18.55
N SER A 201 8.65 -1.59 -18.51
CA SER A 201 8.66 -0.74 -19.71
C SER A 201 9.87 -1.03 -20.59
N PHE A 202 11.05 -1.13 -19.97
CA PHE A 202 12.29 -1.47 -20.64
C PHE A 202 12.23 -2.86 -21.26
N THR A 203 11.71 -3.86 -20.53
CA THR A 203 11.54 -5.23 -21.05
C THR A 203 10.60 -5.27 -22.24
N ILE A 204 9.49 -4.52 -22.21
CA ILE A 204 8.57 -4.39 -23.35
C ILE A 204 9.32 -3.81 -24.56
N ILE A 205 10.03 -2.71 -24.38
CA ILE A 205 10.81 -2.05 -25.46
C ILE A 205 11.85 -3.01 -26.03
N LEU A 206 12.60 -3.70 -25.16
CA LEU A 206 13.61 -4.67 -25.57
C LEU A 206 13.00 -5.80 -26.40
N CYS A 207 11.88 -6.38 -25.95
CA CYS A 207 11.13 -7.38 -26.74
C CYS A 207 10.68 -6.82 -28.09
N GLN A 208 10.20 -5.57 -28.15
CA GLN A 208 9.80 -4.96 -29.43
C GLN A 208 10.98 -4.72 -30.38
N VAL A 209 12.18 -4.43 -29.86
CA VAL A 209 13.38 -4.24 -30.69
C VAL A 209 13.93 -5.58 -31.19
N ILE A 210 13.94 -6.61 -30.34
CA ILE A 210 14.52 -7.92 -30.66
C ILE A 210 13.57 -8.79 -31.50
N GLU A 211 12.31 -8.94 -31.06
CA GLU A 211 11.36 -9.89 -31.65
C GLU A 211 10.75 -9.36 -32.95
N ASN A 212 10.63 -8.04 -33.08
CA ASN A 212 9.78 -7.42 -34.11
C ASN A 212 10.62 -6.60 -35.10
N ARG A 213 10.76 -7.11 -36.33
CA ARG A 213 11.29 -6.35 -37.49
C ARG A 213 10.24 -5.38 -38.04
N GLN A 214 9.64 -4.57 -37.17
CA GLN A 214 8.62 -3.60 -37.55
C GLN A 214 9.26 -2.36 -38.19
N ARG A 215 8.49 -1.66 -39.04
CA ARG A 215 8.88 -0.34 -39.55
C ARG A 215 9.06 0.63 -38.38
N LEU A 216 10.07 1.50 -38.47
CA LEU A 216 10.46 2.45 -37.42
C LEU A 216 9.27 3.23 -36.81
N PRO A 217 8.31 3.79 -37.57
CA PRO A 217 7.19 4.53 -36.98
C PRO A 217 6.32 3.68 -36.05
N ARG A 218 6.12 2.41 -36.38
CA ARG A 218 5.31 1.50 -35.56
C ARG A 218 6.04 1.09 -34.28
N LEU A 219 7.35 0.89 -34.37
CA LEU A 219 8.20 0.66 -33.21
C LEU A 219 8.15 1.86 -32.24
N LEU A 220 8.29 3.09 -32.75
CA LEU A 220 8.21 4.31 -31.95
C LEU A 220 6.87 4.44 -31.19
N ILE A 221 5.75 4.16 -31.85
CA ILE A 221 4.43 4.17 -31.19
C ILE A 221 4.37 3.15 -30.05
N ARG A 222 4.89 1.93 -30.26
CA ARG A 222 4.91 0.90 -29.20
C ARG A 222 5.84 1.28 -28.04
N CYS A 223 6.97 1.90 -28.33
CA CYS A 223 7.86 2.46 -27.30
C CYS A 223 7.16 3.57 -26.51
N LEU A 224 6.44 4.47 -27.19
CA LEU A 224 5.66 5.54 -26.55
C LEU A 224 4.58 4.95 -25.63
N ILE A 225 3.86 3.92 -26.08
CA ILE A 225 2.88 3.20 -25.26
C ILE A 225 3.56 2.55 -24.06
N ALA A 226 4.76 1.98 -24.20
CA ALA A 226 5.47 1.39 -23.07
C ALA A 226 5.86 2.42 -21.99
N VAL A 227 6.12 3.69 -22.36
CA VAL A 227 6.49 4.76 -21.42
C VAL A 227 5.34 5.67 -21.00
N LEU A 228 4.19 5.60 -21.68
CA LEU A 228 2.98 6.34 -21.31
C LEU A 228 2.56 6.15 -19.83
N PRO A 229 2.78 5.01 -19.14
CA PRO A 229 2.47 4.90 -17.70
C PRO A 229 3.12 5.99 -16.82
N PHE A 230 4.31 6.50 -17.19
CA PHE A 230 4.97 7.57 -16.46
C PHE A 230 4.23 8.92 -16.54
N SER A 231 3.37 9.12 -17.55
CA SER A 231 2.56 10.33 -17.65
C SER A 231 1.58 10.45 -16.48
N GLY A 232 1.21 9.34 -15.82
CA GLY A 232 0.38 9.34 -14.63
C GLY A 232 0.99 10.16 -13.49
N ILE A 233 2.30 10.03 -13.26
CA ILE A 233 3.04 10.79 -12.23
C ILE A 233 3.03 12.28 -12.58
N LEU A 234 3.36 12.61 -13.82
CA LEU A 234 3.41 14.00 -14.29
C LEU A 234 2.03 14.66 -14.20
N LEU A 235 0.99 13.98 -14.66
CA LEU A 235 -0.37 14.51 -14.67
C LEU A 235 -0.85 14.81 -13.26
N ILE A 236 -0.74 13.84 -12.34
CA ILE A 236 -1.26 14.03 -10.98
C ILE A 236 -0.45 15.06 -10.20
N HIS A 237 0.88 15.09 -10.39
CA HIS A 237 1.74 16.12 -9.81
C HIS A 237 1.28 17.52 -10.23
N ASN A 238 1.08 17.74 -11.53
CA ASN A 238 0.65 19.05 -12.04
C ASN A 238 -0.77 19.40 -11.57
N ILE A 239 -1.73 18.46 -11.60
CA ILE A 239 -3.10 18.71 -11.13
C ILE A 239 -3.10 19.13 -9.66
N VAL A 240 -2.49 18.33 -8.78
CA VAL A 240 -2.51 18.59 -7.33
C VAL A 240 -1.73 19.86 -7.00
N SER A 241 -0.57 20.07 -7.62
CA SER A 241 0.24 21.28 -7.38
C SER A 241 -0.46 22.54 -7.88
N THR A 242 -1.20 22.47 -8.99
CA THR A 242 -1.99 23.61 -9.50
C THR A 242 -3.13 23.94 -8.55
N ILE A 243 -3.86 22.93 -8.05
CA ILE A 243 -4.92 23.16 -7.06
C ILE A 243 -4.33 23.75 -5.77
N ASN A 244 -3.23 23.21 -5.27
CA ASN A 244 -2.54 23.73 -4.08
C ASN A 244 -1.99 25.15 -4.30
N TYR A 245 -1.56 25.49 -5.51
CA TYR A 245 -1.12 26.84 -5.84
C TYR A 245 -2.29 27.83 -5.80
N HIS A 246 -3.44 27.48 -6.36
CA HIS A 246 -4.62 28.34 -6.31
C HIS A 246 -5.21 28.47 -4.90
N HIS A 247 -5.16 27.39 -4.11
CA HIS A 247 -5.76 27.36 -2.77
C HIS A 247 -4.84 27.92 -1.68
N TYR A 248 -3.55 27.57 -1.69
CA TYR A 248 -2.58 27.93 -0.64
C TYR A 248 -1.43 28.81 -1.13
N GLY A 249 -1.28 29.04 -2.44
CA GLY A 249 -0.20 29.85 -2.99
C GLY A 249 1.14 29.12 -3.21
N ILE A 250 1.22 27.81 -2.99
CA ILE A 250 2.43 26.99 -3.23
C ILE A 250 2.18 25.96 -4.33
N TYR A 251 3.03 25.99 -5.36
CA TYR A 251 3.09 24.95 -6.39
C TYR A 251 3.87 23.73 -5.89
N ALA A 252 3.21 22.87 -5.12
CA ALA A 252 3.75 21.61 -4.64
C ALA A 252 2.62 20.62 -4.34
N MET A 253 2.87 19.32 -4.50
CA MET A 253 1.93 18.27 -4.16
C MET A 253 1.86 18.04 -2.64
N ASN A 254 3.02 18.09 -1.97
CA ASN A 254 3.14 17.96 -0.53
C ASN A 254 4.38 18.71 -0.01
N ASP A 255 4.32 19.05 1.27
CA ASP A 255 5.31 19.82 2.01
C ASP A 255 6.44 18.94 2.59
N LYS A 256 6.37 17.62 2.36
CA LYS A 256 7.39 16.63 2.78
C LYS A 256 8.41 16.30 1.70
N THR A 257 8.18 16.66 0.44
CA THR A 257 9.08 16.26 -0.66
C THR A 257 9.42 17.39 -1.63
N GLN A 258 8.54 18.38 -1.81
CA GLN A 258 8.65 19.32 -2.94
C GLN A 258 8.90 20.78 -2.56
N THR A 259 8.68 21.17 -1.30
CA THR A 259 8.93 22.53 -0.78
C THR A 259 10.35 22.67 -0.20
N TYR A 260 10.66 23.81 0.42
CA TYR A 260 11.95 24.01 1.09
C TYR A 260 12.02 23.39 2.50
N SER A 261 10.88 23.07 3.13
CA SER A 261 10.84 22.40 4.44
C SER A 261 11.70 21.11 4.50
N PRO A 262 11.52 20.13 3.59
CA PRO A 262 12.34 18.91 3.61
C PRO A 262 13.81 19.16 3.24
N LYS A 263 14.11 20.25 2.50
CA LYS A 263 15.49 20.62 2.19
C LYS A 263 16.22 21.13 3.44
N VAL A 264 15.56 21.95 4.25
CA VAL A 264 16.07 22.39 5.55
C VAL A 264 16.27 21.19 6.47
N MET A 265 15.25 20.32 6.61
CA MET A 265 15.39 19.11 7.43
C MET A 265 16.56 18.23 6.97
N SER A 266 16.76 18.08 5.65
CA SER A 266 17.90 17.33 5.11
C SER A 266 19.25 17.94 5.52
N LEU A 267 19.36 19.26 5.59
CA LEU A 267 20.57 19.93 6.08
C LEU A 267 20.74 19.74 7.58
N LEU A 268 19.68 19.85 8.37
CA LEU A 268 19.71 19.59 9.82
C LEU A 268 20.17 18.16 10.13
N TYR A 269 19.68 17.15 9.39
CA TYR A 269 20.11 15.75 9.51
C TYR A 269 21.58 15.52 9.11
N LYS A 270 22.20 16.48 8.41
CA LYS A 270 23.59 16.42 7.99
C LYS A 270 24.55 17.08 8.95
N ILE A 271 24.08 17.95 9.87
CA ILE A 271 24.96 18.65 10.80
C ILE A 271 25.64 17.64 11.71
N ASP A 272 26.97 17.65 11.71
CA ASP A 272 27.80 16.93 12.67
C ASP A 272 28.01 17.80 13.90
N ASP A 273 27.45 17.37 15.02
CA ASP A 273 27.58 18.04 16.32
C ASP A 273 28.80 17.58 17.12
N GLY A 274 29.54 16.57 16.62
CA GLY A 274 30.73 16.01 17.27
C GLY A 274 30.48 15.31 18.61
N GLN A 275 29.22 15.15 19.03
CA GLN A 275 28.86 14.69 20.39
C GLN A 275 27.85 13.54 20.36
N THR A 276 26.86 13.59 19.48
CA THR A 276 25.77 12.61 19.43
C THR A 276 26.24 11.30 18.81
N THR A 277 26.17 10.22 19.59
CA THR A 277 26.60 8.88 19.18
C THR A 277 25.44 7.92 18.87
N ASP A 278 24.21 8.23 19.27
CA ASP A 278 23.03 7.41 18.95
C ASP A 278 22.69 7.53 17.45
N PRO A 279 22.81 6.46 16.65
CA PRO A 279 22.54 6.51 15.20
C PRO A 279 21.06 6.76 14.88
N ASN A 280 20.16 6.63 15.86
CA ASN A 280 18.74 6.89 15.70
C ASN A 280 18.37 8.36 15.92
N VAL A 281 19.31 9.20 16.37
CA VAL A 281 19.13 10.65 16.49
C VAL A 281 19.64 11.33 15.22
N TRP A 282 18.71 11.72 14.35
CA TRP A 282 19.08 12.27 13.04
C TRP A 282 19.45 13.76 13.11
N ALA A 283 18.71 14.56 13.88
CA ALA A 283 19.05 15.94 14.20
C ALA A 283 18.93 16.14 15.71
N SER A 284 20.07 16.24 16.38
CA SER A 284 20.17 16.48 17.82
C SER A 284 19.80 17.91 18.18
N ARG A 285 19.57 18.18 19.47
CA ARG A 285 19.38 19.54 19.99
C ARG A 285 20.60 20.40 19.65
N LYS A 286 21.80 19.84 19.79
CA LYS A 286 23.04 20.56 19.47
C LYS A 286 23.15 20.90 17.99
N ALA A 287 22.69 20.01 17.09
CA ALA A 287 22.60 20.31 15.67
C ALA A 287 21.62 21.48 15.38
N PHE A 288 20.50 21.57 16.11
CA PHE A 288 19.59 22.72 16.02
C PHE A 288 20.24 24.02 16.52
N GLU A 289 20.95 23.99 17.64
CA GLU A 289 21.73 25.15 18.15
C GLU A 289 22.78 25.63 17.14
N MET A 290 23.54 24.70 16.55
CA MET A 290 24.52 25.02 15.51
C MET A 290 23.85 25.60 14.25
N ALA A 291 22.66 25.13 13.89
CA ALA A 291 21.89 25.68 12.78
C ALA A 291 21.42 27.12 13.08
N LEU A 292 20.97 27.41 14.30
CA LEU A 292 20.61 28.76 14.77
C LEU A 292 21.82 29.70 14.79
N GLU A 293 22.99 29.19 15.16
CA GLU A 293 24.26 29.92 15.06
C GLU A 293 24.66 30.21 13.60
N ALA A 294 24.29 29.33 12.67
CA ALA A 294 24.61 29.43 11.25
C ALA A 294 23.61 30.28 10.44
N SER A 295 22.33 30.31 10.82
CA SER A 295 21.24 30.91 10.05
C SER A 295 20.62 32.11 10.80
N PRO A 296 20.91 33.36 10.37
CA PRO A 296 20.24 34.55 10.90
C PRO A 296 18.72 34.48 10.82
N THR A 297 18.16 33.88 9.75
CA THR A 297 16.71 33.73 9.58
C THR A 297 16.14 32.76 10.61
N MET A 298 16.77 31.59 10.83
CA MET A 298 16.29 30.62 11.81
C MET A 298 16.41 31.17 13.24
N ARG A 299 17.45 31.98 13.51
CA ARG A 299 17.69 32.60 14.82
C ARG A 299 16.58 33.57 15.25
N THR A 300 15.82 34.16 14.32
CA THR A 300 14.72 35.07 14.72
C THR A 300 13.66 34.36 15.56
N GLU A 301 13.58 33.03 15.48
CA GLU A 301 12.62 32.18 16.19
C GLU A 301 13.32 31.20 17.16
N GLU A 302 14.51 31.54 17.66
CA GLU A 302 15.36 30.65 18.47
C GLU A 302 14.64 30.05 19.69
N ASP A 303 14.05 30.90 20.53
CA ASP A 303 13.42 30.49 21.79
C ASP A 303 12.30 29.47 21.56
N ILE A 304 11.44 29.72 20.56
CA ILE A 304 10.32 28.83 20.27
C ILE A 304 10.77 27.52 19.60
N ILE A 305 11.81 27.56 18.76
CA ILE A 305 12.37 26.37 18.11
C ILE A 305 12.96 25.43 19.16
N LEU A 306 13.80 25.93 20.06
CA LEU A 306 14.43 25.11 21.10
C LEU A 306 13.41 24.63 22.16
N SER A 307 12.44 25.47 22.51
CA SER A 307 11.34 25.07 23.41
C SER A 307 10.49 23.95 22.79
N ALA A 308 10.12 24.08 21.51
CA ALA A 308 9.37 23.04 20.82
C ALA A 308 10.20 21.75 20.68
N TYR A 309 11.50 21.84 20.39
CA TYR A 309 12.38 20.67 20.37
C TYR A 309 12.32 19.94 21.73
N GLY A 310 12.51 20.65 22.85
CA GLY A 310 12.46 20.06 24.20
C GLY A 310 11.09 19.43 24.53
N LEU A 311 9.99 20.07 24.12
CA LEU A 311 8.64 19.54 24.30
C LEU A 311 8.47 18.19 23.58
N TRP A 312 8.89 18.12 22.32
CA TRP A 312 8.76 16.91 21.49
C TRP A 312 9.77 15.82 21.86
N ALA A 313 10.90 16.20 22.45
CA ALA A 313 11.86 15.27 23.02
C ALA A 313 11.38 14.61 24.32
N GLY A 314 10.43 15.22 25.02
CA GLY A 314 10.01 14.79 26.36
C GLY A 314 10.97 15.22 27.47
N GLY A 315 11.71 16.33 27.29
CA GLY A 315 12.66 16.86 28.28
C GLY A 315 14.05 17.13 27.69
N GLU A 316 15.10 16.71 28.41
CA GLU A 316 16.50 16.95 28.05
C GLU A 316 17.09 15.90 27.07
N THR A 317 16.27 14.99 26.54
CA THR A 317 16.71 13.97 25.57
C THR A 317 16.70 14.49 24.14
N ASP A 318 17.27 13.71 23.23
CA ASP A 318 17.21 13.98 21.78
C ASP A 318 16.02 13.30 21.10
N ILE A 319 15.51 13.94 20.06
CA ILE A 319 14.42 13.40 19.23
C ILE A 319 14.98 12.33 18.28
N ARG A 320 14.39 11.14 18.31
CA ARG A 320 14.74 10.05 17.39
C ARG A 320 14.00 10.13 16.06
N GLY A 321 14.67 9.68 15.00
CA GLY A 321 14.11 9.49 13.67
C GLY A 321 13.65 10.79 13.01
N ASP A 322 12.52 10.71 12.32
CA ASP A 322 11.95 11.80 11.54
C ASP A 322 11.08 12.75 12.38
N ILE A 323 10.97 12.54 13.70
CA ILE A 323 10.03 13.26 14.57
C ILE A 323 10.42 14.74 14.72
N SER A 324 11.71 15.08 14.62
CA SER A 324 12.20 16.46 14.79
C SER A 324 11.63 17.44 13.76
N GLN A 325 11.16 16.94 12.61
CA GLN A 325 10.44 17.76 11.65
C GLN A 325 9.14 18.33 12.24
N TRP A 326 8.43 17.56 13.07
CA TRP A 326 7.19 17.99 13.69
C TRP A 326 7.44 19.05 14.76
N ALA A 327 8.55 18.94 15.51
CA ALA A 327 8.97 19.96 16.45
C ALA A 327 9.19 21.31 15.75
N LEU A 328 9.93 21.32 14.63
CA LEU A 328 10.16 22.55 13.87
C LEU A 328 8.87 23.11 13.25
N ARG A 329 8.01 22.26 12.69
CA ARG A 329 6.72 22.70 12.14
C ARG A 329 5.82 23.29 13.21
N TYR A 330 5.76 22.65 14.37
CA TYR A 330 5.00 23.14 15.52
C TYR A 330 5.52 24.50 15.99
N ALA A 331 6.84 24.66 16.17
CA ALA A 331 7.44 25.93 16.55
C ALA A 331 7.04 27.09 15.63
N LEU A 332 7.16 26.88 14.32
CA LEU A 332 6.82 27.89 13.32
C LEU A 332 5.31 28.15 13.23
N SER A 333 4.47 27.18 13.63
CA SER A 333 3.03 27.37 13.72
C SER A 333 2.66 28.34 14.85
N GLU A 334 3.35 28.23 15.99
CA GLU A 334 3.10 29.07 17.16
C GLU A 334 3.39 30.56 16.87
N VAL A 335 4.42 30.84 16.08
CA VAL A 335 4.78 32.20 15.63
C VAL A 335 4.12 32.64 14.31
N GLY A 336 3.18 31.83 13.81
CA GLY A 336 2.24 32.25 12.76
C GLY A 336 2.65 32.01 11.31
N TYR A 337 3.73 31.26 11.03
CA TYR A 337 4.06 30.87 9.64
C TYR A 337 2.93 29.99 9.06
N TYR A 338 2.48 28.99 9.81
CA TYR A 338 1.36 28.12 9.42
C TYR A 338 -0.03 28.69 9.74
N ARG A 339 -0.22 30.00 9.59
CA ARG A 339 -1.54 30.66 9.72
C ARG A 339 -1.95 31.28 8.40
N ASP A 340 -2.40 30.43 7.48
CA ASP A 340 -2.86 30.81 6.15
C ASP A 340 -1.83 31.61 5.33
N ASN A 341 -0.54 31.26 5.50
CA ASN A 341 0.56 31.97 4.88
C ASN A 341 1.64 31.03 4.34
N ALA A 342 1.22 30.14 3.44
CA ALA A 342 2.09 29.10 2.91
C ALA A 342 3.28 29.69 2.14
N GLN A 343 3.08 30.76 1.36
CA GLN A 343 4.16 31.43 0.63
C GLN A 343 5.26 31.96 1.57
N LYS A 344 4.90 32.72 2.61
CA LYS A 344 5.87 33.22 3.60
C LYS A 344 6.56 32.08 4.34
N THR A 345 5.84 31.01 4.65
CA THR A 345 6.42 29.81 5.28
C THR A 345 7.49 29.17 4.40
N ASN A 346 7.19 28.99 3.12
CA ASN A 346 8.13 28.40 2.17
C ASN A 346 9.31 29.33 1.88
N GLU A 347 9.10 30.65 1.87
CA GLU A 347 10.17 31.66 1.78
C GLU A 347 11.09 31.67 3.00
N PHE A 348 10.54 31.51 4.21
CA PHE A 348 11.34 31.33 5.44
C PHE A 348 12.25 30.12 5.30
N TYR A 349 11.70 28.95 4.96
CA TYR A 349 12.51 27.75 4.76
C TYR A 349 13.53 27.91 3.63
N LYS A 350 13.20 28.65 2.57
CA LYS A 350 14.14 28.94 1.47
C LYS A 350 15.36 29.72 1.98
N LYS A 351 15.15 30.79 2.73
CA LYS A 351 16.26 31.59 3.30
C LYS A 351 17.12 30.77 4.26
N VAL A 352 16.49 30.01 5.16
CA VAL A 352 17.20 29.10 6.07
C VAL A 352 18.02 28.07 5.28
N TYR A 353 17.45 27.49 4.21
CA TYR A 353 18.17 26.55 3.36
C TYR A 353 19.40 27.17 2.69
N GLU A 354 19.29 28.39 2.16
CA GLU A 354 20.40 29.13 1.52
C GLU A 354 21.51 29.46 2.53
N GLU A 355 21.14 29.92 3.73
CA GLU A 355 22.08 30.26 4.82
C GLU A 355 22.81 29.01 5.34
N LEU A 356 22.09 27.92 5.60
CA LEU A 356 22.71 26.66 6.05
C LEU A 356 23.57 26.03 4.95
N SER A 357 23.16 26.10 3.68
CA SER A 357 23.98 25.61 2.56
C SER A 357 25.30 26.38 2.48
N THR A 358 25.25 27.71 2.60
CA THR A 358 26.44 28.58 2.65
C THR A 358 27.33 28.22 3.85
N ALA A 359 26.74 27.91 5.01
CA ALA A 359 27.50 27.51 6.19
C ALA A 359 28.23 26.17 5.99
N PHE A 360 27.67 25.22 5.23
CA PHE A 360 28.38 24.00 4.82
C PHE A 360 29.48 24.28 3.80
N GLU A 361 29.24 25.16 2.82
CA GLU A 361 30.23 25.51 1.79
C GLU A 361 31.45 26.24 2.35
N THR A 362 31.23 27.11 3.35
CA THR A 362 32.29 27.89 4.02
C THR A 362 32.99 27.11 5.14
N GLY A 363 32.56 25.89 5.44
CA GLY A 363 33.11 25.06 6.52
C GLY A 363 32.69 25.46 7.94
N LYS A 364 31.74 26.39 8.09
CA LYS A 364 31.13 26.74 9.39
C LYS A 364 30.32 25.58 9.97
N LEU A 365 29.72 24.75 9.13
CA LEU A 365 29.07 23.48 9.50
C LEU A 365 29.78 22.32 8.80
N THR A 366 29.94 21.22 9.54
CA THR A 366 30.52 19.97 9.04
C THR A 366 29.44 18.91 8.83
N LYS A 367 29.62 18.06 7.81
CA LYS A 367 28.66 17.01 7.46
C LYS A 367 29.00 15.71 8.19
N LYS A 368 27.99 15.07 8.79
CA LYS A 368 28.10 13.71 9.31
C LYS A 368 28.50 12.76 8.16
N PRO A 369 29.40 11.80 8.39
CA PRO A 369 29.74 10.80 7.38
C PRO A 369 28.56 9.87 7.13
N GLY A 370 28.36 9.51 5.86
CA GLY A 370 27.39 8.48 5.46
C GLY A 370 26.68 8.77 4.14
N LEU A 371 25.80 7.84 3.78
CA LEU A 371 25.00 7.85 2.55
C LEU A 371 23.63 8.45 2.84
N TYR A 372 23.30 9.55 2.16
CA TYR A 372 22.00 10.21 2.27
C TYR A 372 21.13 9.84 1.08
N LEU A 373 20.19 8.91 1.30
CA LEU A 373 19.31 8.39 0.24
C LEU A 373 18.03 9.19 0.05
N SER A 374 17.66 10.02 1.03
CA SER A 374 16.44 10.84 1.02
C SER A 374 16.65 12.12 1.83
N SER A 375 15.87 13.16 1.52
CA SER A 375 15.78 14.38 2.34
C SER A 375 15.08 14.14 3.68
N GLN A 376 14.42 12.99 3.82
CA GLN A 376 13.60 12.62 4.98
C GLN A 376 14.27 11.65 5.94
N THR A 377 15.57 11.40 5.77
CA THR A 377 16.31 10.45 6.60
C THR A 377 17.67 10.98 7.03
N GLY A 378 18.15 10.44 8.15
CA GLY A 378 19.55 10.54 8.55
C GLY A 378 20.50 9.79 7.63
N ALA A 379 21.76 9.73 8.05
CA ALA A 379 22.83 9.07 7.32
C ALA A 379 22.75 7.54 7.42
N PHE A 380 22.93 6.85 6.29
CA PHE A 380 23.07 5.39 6.24
C PHE A 380 24.52 4.97 6.03
N HIS A 381 24.90 3.82 6.56
CA HIS A 381 26.20 3.20 6.34
C HIS A 381 26.05 1.91 5.53
N LEU A 382 27.14 1.45 4.89
CA LEU A 382 27.12 0.18 4.14
C LEU A 382 26.66 -1.00 5.00
N ARG A 383 27.02 -0.98 6.30
CA ARG A 383 26.55 -1.96 7.28
C ARG A 383 25.03 -1.97 7.41
N ASP A 384 24.39 -0.79 7.45
CA ASP A 384 22.93 -0.67 7.55
C ASP A 384 22.23 -1.27 6.33
N ILE A 385 22.81 -1.11 5.14
CA ILE A 385 22.31 -1.70 3.89
C ILE A 385 22.39 -3.22 3.97
N TRP A 386 23.54 -3.77 4.37
CA TRP A 386 23.74 -5.22 4.46
C TRP A 386 22.84 -5.88 5.51
N GLU A 387 22.72 -5.28 6.69
CA GLU A 387 21.82 -5.76 7.74
C GLU A 387 20.36 -5.70 7.28
N SER A 388 19.96 -4.63 6.60
CA SER A 388 18.62 -4.50 6.02
C SER A 388 18.33 -5.57 4.98
N ILE A 389 19.30 -5.97 4.15
CA ILE A 389 19.14 -7.09 3.20
C ILE A 389 18.83 -8.39 3.94
N ILE A 390 19.61 -8.73 4.97
CA ILE A 390 19.42 -9.97 5.75
C ILE A 390 18.06 -9.95 6.45
N MET A 391 17.69 -8.83 7.07
CA MET A 391 16.38 -8.67 7.71
C MET A 391 15.24 -8.78 6.69
N SER A 392 15.42 -8.26 5.48
CA SER A 392 14.41 -8.32 4.40
C SER A 392 14.16 -9.73 3.93
N LEU A 393 15.19 -10.58 3.88
CA LEU A 393 15.02 -12.01 3.55
C LEU A 393 14.19 -12.72 4.62
N LYS A 394 14.45 -12.46 5.90
CA LYS A 394 13.66 -13.02 7.02
C LYS A 394 12.21 -12.51 6.98
N ALA A 395 12.00 -11.21 6.80
CA ALA A 395 10.67 -10.62 6.70
C ALA A 395 9.89 -11.15 5.47
N SER A 396 10.56 -11.35 4.33
CA SER A 396 9.96 -11.94 3.12
C SER A 396 9.43 -13.35 3.37
N TRP A 397 10.19 -14.16 4.11
CA TRP A 397 9.77 -15.49 4.53
C TRP A 397 8.52 -15.43 5.43
N ASN A 398 8.54 -14.59 6.46
CA ASN A 398 7.43 -14.43 7.39
C ASN A 398 6.16 -13.91 6.71
N ILE A 399 6.30 -12.93 5.81
CA ILE A 399 5.18 -12.40 5.02
C ILE A 399 4.60 -13.47 4.10
N SER A 400 5.44 -14.31 3.49
CA SER A 400 4.99 -15.44 2.65
C SER A 400 4.21 -16.50 3.44
N LEU A 401 4.43 -16.58 4.75
CA LEU A 401 3.69 -17.44 5.69
C LEU A 401 2.52 -16.72 6.38
N TYR A 402 2.20 -15.49 5.97
CA TYR A 402 1.14 -14.67 6.54
C TYR A 402 1.30 -14.39 8.05
N SER A 403 2.53 -14.15 8.51
CA SER A 403 2.78 -13.64 9.87
C SER A 403 2.17 -12.24 10.07
N HIS A 404 1.76 -11.92 11.30
CA HIS A 404 1.17 -10.62 11.70
C HIS A 404 -0.09 -10.20 10.92
N THR A 405 -0.91 -11.17 10.54
CA THR A 405 -2.19 -10.98 9.83
C THR A 405 -3.42 -11.27 10.70
N ASP A 406 -3.21 -11.67 11.96
CA ASP A 406 -4.31 -11.91 12.89
C ASP A 406 -5.06 -10.61 13.16
N LEU A 407 -6.38 -10.69 13.31
CA LEU A 407 -7.17 -9.55 13.72
C LEU A 407 -7.12 -9.39 15.24
N GLU A 408 -7.07 -8.16 15.71
CA GLU A 408 -7.21 -7.85 17.13
C GLU A 408 -8.67 -7.59 17.54
N LYS A 409 -9.06 -8.18 18.68
CA LYS A 409 -10.40 -8.01 19.25
C LYS A 409 -10.66 -6.60 19.78
N LYS A 410 -9.62 -5.83 20.07
CA LYS A 410 -9.73 -4.48 20.64
C LYS A 410 -10.44 -3.47 19.72
N TYR A 411 -10.69 -3.84 18.47
CA TYR A 411 -11.40 -3.01 17.48
C TYR A 411 -12.90 -3.36 17.35
N LEU A 412 -13.41 -4.21 18.25
CA LEU A 412 -14.83 -4.54 18.30
C LEU A 412 -15.66 -3.41 18.92
N ASP A 413 -15.09 -2.64 19.85
CA ASP A 413 -15.64 -1.45 20.49
C ASP A 413 -14.54 -0.38 20.70
N TYR A 414 -14.91 0.78 21.27
CA TYR A 414 -14.00 1.93 21.46
C TYR A 414 -14.21 2.55 22.85
N PRO A 415 -13.74 1.91 23.94
CA PRO A 415 -14.01 2.36 25.31
C PRO A 415 -13.49 3.78 25.60
N ASP A 416 -12.40 4.18 24.96
CA ASP A 416 -11.74 5.47 25.20
C ASP A 416 -12.34 6.63 24.39
N PHE A 417 -13.33 6.37 23.54
CA PHE A 417 -13.92 7.40 22.67
C PHE A 417 -15.02 8.17 23.40
N THR A 418 -15.07 9.49 23.18
CA THR A 418 -16.22 10.30 23.56
C THR A 418 -17.39 10.07 22.61
N ALA A 419 -18.59 10.51 22.99
CA ALA A 419 -19.75 10.47 22.08
C ALA A 419 -19.49 11.25 20.79
N GLY A 420 -18.86 12.43 20.89
CA GLY A 420 -18.51 13.26 19.74
C GLY A 420 -17.49 12.59 18.80
N ASP A 421 -16.54 11.81 19.34
CA ASP A 421 -15.62 11.04 18.52
C ASP A 421 -16.38 10.00 17.70
N ILE A 422 -17.24 9.20 18.33
CA ILE A 422 -18.04 8.17 17.67
C ILE A 422 -18.90 8.79 16.55
N ASP A 423 -19.61 9.89 16.84
CA ASP A 423 -20.47 10.55 15.87
C ASP A 423 -19.69 11.10 14.67
N PHE A 424 -18.49 11.66 14.90
CA PHE A 424 -17.59 12.10 13.84
C PHE A 424 -17.19 10.96 12.90
N PHE A 425 -16.80 9.81 13.45
CA PHE A 425 -16.44 8.65 12.64
C PHE A 425 -17.65 8.02 11.94
N GLU A 426 -18.81 7.95 12.60
CA GLU A 426 -20.05 7.43 12.01
C GLU A 426 -20.47 8.25 10.79
N ASP A 427 -20.43 9.59 10.89
CA ASP A 427 -20.73 10.47 9.76
C ASP A 427 -19.72 10.31 8.63
N LEU A 428 -18.42 10.45 8.93
CA LEU A 428 -17.36 10.42 7.92
C LEU A 428 -17.32 9.08 7.16
N LEU A 429 -17.49 7.95 7.87
CA LEU A 429 -17.43 6.61 7.29
C LEU A 429 -18.79 6.10 6.80
N SER A 430 -19.86 6.82 7.12
CA SER A 430 -21.25 6.42 6.86
C SER A 430 -21.51 4.97 7.32
N THR A 431 -21.01 4.65 8.52
CA THR A 431 -20.99 3.30 9.08
C THR A 431 -21.29 3.38 10.56
N ALA A 432 -22.33 2.68 11.02
CA ALA A 432 -22.64 2.61 12.45
C ALA A 432 -21.51 1.95 13.25
N LEU A 433 -21.15 2.58 14.36
CA LEU A 433 -20.12 2.15 15.29
C LEU A 433 -20.75 1.67 16.60
N PRO A 434 -20.24 0.59 17.18
CA PRO A 434 -20.71 0.11 18.47
C PRO A 434 -20.21 0.99 19.61
N ARG A 435 -21.02 1.06 20.66
CA ARG A 435 -20.77 1.73 21.94
C ARG A 435 -20.62 0.66 23.03
N THR A 436 -19.75 0.91 24.00
CA THR A 436 -19.61 0.10 25.22
C THR A 436 -20.81 0.28 26.14
N GLU A 437 -20.99 -0.63 27.10
CA GLU A 437 -22.06 -0.50 28.12
C GLU A 437 -21.94 0.80 28.92
N ASN A 438 -20.72 1.22 29.25
CA ASN A 438 -20.49 2.47 29.98
C ASN A 438 -20.88 3.70 29.14
N GLN A 439 -20.51 3.73 27.86
CA GLN A 439 -20.92 4.81 26.95
C GLN A 439 -22.44 4.89 26.78
N LEU A 440 -23.12 3.74 26.74
CA LEU A 440 -24.59 3.71 26.71
C LEU A 440 -25.19 4.25 28.02
N LYS A 441 -24.65 3.88 29.18
CA LYS A 441 -25.08 4.41 30.49
C LYS A 441 -24.95 5.93 30.57
N THR A 442 -23.84 6.50 30.08
CA THR A 442 -23.63 7.95 30.04
C THR A 442 -24.66 8.68 29.18
N LEU A 443 -25.21 8.01 28.15
CA LEU A 443 -26.29 8.53 27.31
C LEU A 443 -27.69 8.33 27.93
N GLY A 444 -27.79 7.87 29.18
CA GLY A 444 -29.04 7.61 29.87
C GLY A 444 -29.66 6.23 29.58
N PHE A 445 -28.89 5.31 29.01
CA PHE A 445 -29.33 3.93 28.75
C PHE A 445 -28.73 3.00 29.82
N ASP A 446 -29.37 2.93 30.99
CA ASP A 446 -28.78 2.31 32.19
C ASP A 446 -29.03 0.80 32.37
N GLY A 447 -29.80 0.19 31.48
CA GLY A 447 -30.08 -1.25 31.54
C GLY A 447 -30.95 -1.67 32.73
N SER A 448 -31.62 -0.73 33.40
CA SER A 448 -32.66 -1.01 34.42
C SER A 448 -33.97 -1.56 33.85
N TYR A 449 -34.02 -1.75 32.53
CA TYR A 449 -35.15 -2.25 31.78
C TYR A 449 -35.18 -3.78 31.81
N THR A 450 -36.29 -4.35 32.26
CA THR A 450 -36.47 -5.81 32.32
C THR A 450 -36.53 -6.41 30.91
N ASP A 451 -36.32 -7.72 30.75
CA ASP A 451 -36.53 -8.42 29.45
C ASP A 451 -37.95 -8.17 28.88
N TYR A 452 -38.92 -7.80 29.72
CA TYR A 452 -40.28 -7.42 29.34
C TYR A 452 -40.35 -6.00 28.72
N ASP A 453 -39.43 -5.11 29.11
CA ASP A 453 -39.34 -3.73 28.62
C ASP A 453 -38.57 -3.62 27.29
N GLU A 454 -37.70 -4.59 26.95
CA GLU A 454 -36.97 -4.59 25.66
C GLU A 454 -37.91 -4.71 24.44
N GLU A 455 -39.10 -5.30 24.60
CA GLU A 455 -40.14 -5.37 23.56
C GLU A 455 -41.05 -4.12 23.51
N LEU A 456 -40.98 -3.23 24.52
CA LEU A 456 -41.73 -1.97 24.57
C LEU A 456 -40.98 -0.84 23.85
N SER A 457 -41.69 -0.14 22.96
CA SER A 457 -41.24 0.76 21.90
C SER A 457 -40.62 2.10 22.35
N SER A 458 -39.80 2.13 23.40
CA SER A 458 -39.01 3.32 23.71
C SER A 458 -37.84 3.47 22.74
N LEU A 459 -37.52 4.71 22.34
CA LEU A 459 -36.37 5.00 21.46
C LEU A 459 -35.04 4.51 22.07
N ALA A 460 -34.95 4.55 23.41
CA ALA A 460 -33.84 4.02 24.20
C ALA A 460 -33.61 2.52 23.98
N ASN A 461 -34.67 1.71 24.08
CA ASN A 461 -34.61 0.26 23.89
C ASN A 461 -34.14 -0.10 22.48
N THR A 462 -34.64 0.64 21.49
CA THR A 462 -34.27 0.44 20.08
C THR A 462 -32.77 0.67 19.84
N ASN A 463 -32.17 1.69 20.48
CA ASN A 463 -30.75 1.99 20.35
C ASN A 463 -29.85 0.92 21.00
N VAL A 464 -30.23 0.42 22.18
CA VAL A 464 -29.49 -0.66 22.87
C VAL A 464 -29.55 -1.96 22.05
N ILE A 465 -30.72 -2.33 21.53
CA ILE A 465 -30.90 -3.52 20.68
C ILE A 465 -30.08 -3.39 19.39
N ASN A 466 -30.11 -2.23 18.75
CA ASN A 466 -29.31 -1.96 17.55
C ASN A 466 -27.80 -2.06 17.84
N ASN A 467 -27.34 -1.52 18.96
CA ASN A 467 -25.93 -1.60 19.36
C ASN A 467 -25.48 -3.07 19.58
N ARG A 468 -26.27 -3.86 20.32
CA ARG A 468 -26.03 -5.30 20.51
C ARG A 468 -25.99 -6.04 19.16
N ARG A 469 -26.86 -5.68 18.22
CA ARG A 469 -26.88 -6.26 16.86
C ARG A 469 -25.60 -5.94 16.08
N ILE A 470 -25.12 -4.69 16.14
CA ILE A 470 -23.86 -4.27 15.49
C ILE A 470 -22.68 -5.06 16.05
N LEU A 471 -22.55 -5.14 17.37
CA LEU A 471 -21.49 -5.91 18.05
C LEU A 471 -21.51 -7.39 17.65
N ARG A 472 -22.68 -8.04 17.71
CA ARG A 472 -22.84 -9.44 17.29
C ARG A 472 -22.42 -9.65 15.83
N GLN A 473 -22.76 -8.72 14.94
CA GLN A 473 -22.40 -8.80 13.52
C GLN A 473 -20.89 -8.61 13.29
N ARG A 474 -20.25 -7.66 13.98
CA ARG A 474 -18.80 -7.46 13.94
C ARG A 474 -18.04 -8.66 14.48
N GLU A 475 -18.46 -9.22 15.61
CA GLU A 475 -17.86 -10.42 16.20
C GLU A 475 -17.96 -11.62 15.23
N LYS A 476 -19.11 -11.80 14.57
CA LYS A 476 -19.29 -12.82 13.54
C LYS A 476 -18.33 -12.61 12.37
N ASN A 477 -18.14 -11.37 11.91
CA ASN A 477 -17.25 -11.04 10.81
C ASN A 477 -15.77 -11.20 11.21
N TYR A 478 -15.39 -10.77 12.42
CA TYR A 478 -14.08 -11.02 13.02
C TYR A 478 -13.75 -12.51 12.98
N ARG A 479 -14.64 -13.38 13.50
CA ARG A 479 -14.42 -14.84 13.48
C ARG A 479 -14.26 -15.40 12.06
N LYS A 480 -15.03 -14.90 11.09
CA LYS A 480 -14.91 -15.34 9.69
C LYS A 480 -13.57 -14.92 9.08
N GLN A 481 -13.15 -13.67 9.26
CA GLN A 481 -11.87 -13.17 8.76
C GLN A 481 -10.71 -13.92 9.43
N GLN A 482 -10.77 -14.13 10.74
CA GLN A 482 -9.77 -14.89 11.48
C GLN A 482 -9.64 -16.33 10.97
N ARG A 483 -10.77 -16.99 10.65
CA ARG A 483 -10.74 -18.32 10.02
C ARG A 483 -10.08 -18.30 8.64
N ILE A 484 -10.33 -17.27 7.83
CA ILE A 484 -9.65 -17.08 6.53
C ILE A 484 -8.14 -16.98 6.77
N VAL A 485 -7.69 -16.14 7.70
CA VAL A 485 -6.27 -16.03 8.07
C VAL A 485 -5.67 -17.38 8.44
N SER A 486 -6.33 -18.16 9.31
CA SER A 486 -5.86 -19.48 9.71
C SER A 486 -5.75 -20.46 8.53
N ILE A 487 -6.71 -20.45 7.60
CA ILE A 487 -6.66 -21.28 6.38
C ILE A 487 -5.45 -20.92 5.52
N TYR A 488 -5.20 -19.63 5.30
CA TYR A 488 -4.05 -19.17 4.51
C TYR A 488 -2.72 -19.55 5.14
N ARG A 489 -2.59 -19.38 6.46
CA ARG A 489 -1.39 -19.84 7.19
C ARG A 489 -1.16 -21.33 7.04
N PHE A 490 -2.20 -22.14 7.24
CA PHE A 490 -2.09 -23.58 7.07
C PHE A 490 -1.69 -23.97 5.64
N ILE A 491 -2.34 -23.40 4.62
CA ILE A 491 -2.02 -23.67 3.22
C ILE A 491 -0.60 -23.20 2.88
N SER A 492 -0.15 -22.06 3.43
CA SER A 492 1.17 -21.49 3.12
C SER A 492 2.34 -22.41 3.50
N VAL A 493 2.20 -23.21 4.56
CA VAL A 493 3.22 -24.20 4.98
C VAL A 493 3.52 -25.21 3.87
N ILE A 494 2.53 -25.53 3.03
CA ILE A 494 2.68 -26.45 1.90
C ILE A 494 2.95 -25.67 0.60
N ALA A 495 2.22 -24.58 0.38
CA ALA A 495 2.28 -23.81 -0.85
C ALA A 495 3.64 -23.11 -1.05
N VAL A 496 4.28 -22.63 0.02
CA VAL A 496 5.57 -21.96 -0.08
C VAL A 496 6.68 -22.94 -0.52
N PRO A 497 6.90 -24.10 0.12
CA PRO A 497 7.85 -25.10 -0.41
C PRO A 497 7.53 -25.55 -1.85
N LEU A 498 6.24 -25.74 -2.17
CA LEU A 498 5.81 -26.10 -3.53
C LEU A 498 6.13 -24.98 -4.55
N SER A 499 6.03 -23.72 -4.15
CA SER A 499 6.39 -22.58 -5.00
C SER A 499 7.88 -22.57 -5.32
N TYR A 500 8.74 -22.81 -4.33
CA TYR A 500 10.19 -22.96 -4.55
C TYR A 500 10.50 -24.12 -5.52
N LEU A 501 9.86 -25.28 -5.34
CA LEU A 501 10.01 -26.41 -6.26
C LEU A 501 9.57 -26.03 -7.69
N GLY A 502 8.43 -25.37 -7.83
CA GLY A 502 7.93 -24.91 -9.12
C GLY A 502 8.86 -23.94 -9.82
N PHE A 503 9.46 -23.02 -9.07
CA PHE A 503 10.45 -22.09 -9.58
C PHE A 503 11.75 -22.80 -10.00
N ILE A 504 12.24 -23.76 -9.21
CA ILE A 504 13.43 -24.57 -9.56
C ILE A 504 13.17 -25.41 -10.83
N LEU A 505 11.99 -26.04 -10.94
CA LEU A 505 11.61 -26.79 -12.13
C LEU A 505 11.52 -25.90 -13.36
N LEU A 506 11.00 -24.69 -13.21
CA LEU A 506 10.96 -23.68 -14.27
C LEU A 506 12.38 -23.30 -14.72
N LEU A 507 13.29 -23.01 -13.79
CA LEU A 507 14.69 -22.71 -14.11
C LEU A 507 15.39 -23.89 -14.79
N LYS A 508 15.15 -25.12 -14.33
CA LYS A 508 15.68 -26.34 -14.95
C LYS A 508 15.19 -26.49 -16.38
N ASP A 509 13.90 -26.24 -16.65
CA ASP A 509 13.34 -26.25 -18.01
C ASP A 509 13.94 -25.15 -18.89
N CYS A 510 14.24 -23.98 -18.33
CA CYS A 510 14.94 -22.90 -19.04
C CYS A 510 16.36 -23.32 -19.46
N VAL A 511 17.12 -23.89 -18.52
CA VAL A 511 18.51 -24.34 -18.78
C VAL A 511 18.54 -25.52 -19.75
N SER A 512 17.67 -26.51 -19.59
CA SER A 512 17.63 -27.70 -20.45
C SER A 512 17.31 -27.34 -21.91
N ARG A 513 16.51 -26.30 -22.13
CA ARG A 513 16.19 -25.76 -23.46
C ARG A 513 17.20 -24.73 -23.97
N LYS A 514 18.34 -24.53 -23.28
CA LYS A 514 19.35 -23.52 -23.60
C LYS A 514 18.74 -22.12 -23.81
N TRP A 515 17.78 -21.76 -22.95
CA TRP A 515 17.04 -20.49 -23.01
C TRP A 515 16.20 -20.26 -24.27
N LYS A 516 16.01 -21.27 -25.13
CA LYS A 516 15.04 -21.24 -26.24
C LYS A 516 13.63 -21.54 -25.71
N LEU A 517 13.10 -20.60 -24.94
CA LEU A 517 11.82 -20.70 -24.26
C LEU A 517 10.65 -20.38 -25.19
N SER A 518 9.49 -20.98 -24.91
CA SER A 518 8.24 -20.47 -25.48
C SER A 518 7.94 -19.09 -24.88
N GLU A 519 7.24 -18.25 -25.63
CA GLU A 519 6.80 -16.93 -25.17
C GLU A 519 6.02 -17.02 -23.85
N GLU A 520 5.19 -18.06 -23.68
CA GLU A 520 4.45 -18.32 -22.46
C GLU A 520 5.38 -18.56 -21.26
N THR A 521 6.37 -19.46 -21.39
CA THR A 521 7.29 -19.81 -20.30
C THR A 521 8.16 -18.62 -19.91
N LEU A 522 8.66 -17.85 -20.89
CA LEU A 522 9.42 -16.63 -20.63
C LEU A 522 8.57 -15.59 -19.90
N THR A 523 7.33 -15.40 -20.34
CA THR A 523 6.39 -14.45 -19.72
C THR A 523 6.13 -14.83 -18.26
N ILE A 524 5.91 -16.11 -17.96
CA ILE A 524 5.71 -16.60 -16.58
C ILE A 524 6.96 -16.39 -15.73
N LEU A 525 8.14 -16.72 -16.24
CA LEU A 525 9.40 -16.54 -15.52
C LEU A 525 9.62 -15.07 -15.14
N LEU A 526 9.50 -14.17 -16.11
CA LEU A 526 9.67 -12.73 -15.89
C LEU A 526 8.60 -12.17 -14.95
N THR A 527 7.38 -12.70 -15.00
CA THR A 527 6.31 -12.33 -14.06
C THR A 527 6.68 -12.72 -12.63
N ILE A 528 7.11 -13.97 -12.39
CA ILE A 528 7.51 -14.45 -11.07
C ILE A 528 8.69 -13.61 -10.52
N LEU A 529 9.73 -13.41 -11.33
CA LEU A 529 10.90 -12.62 -10.95
C LEU A 529 10.52 -11.17 -10.63
N GLY A 530 9.73 -10.52 -11.50
CA GLY A 530 9.29 -9.14 -11.32
C GLY A 530 8.48 -8.97 -10.03
N LEU A 531 7.54 -9.88 -9.75
CA LEU A 531 6.74 -9.84 -8.53
C LEU A 531 7.59 -10.06 -7.28
N ALA A 532 8.45 -11.08 -7.26
CA ALA A 532 9.29 -11.42 -6.11
C ALA A 532 10.33 -10.34 -5.80
N LEU A 533 11.02 -9.82 -6.82
CA LEU A 533 12.01 -8.75 -6.65
C LEU A 533 11.37 -7.45 -6.19
N THR A 534 10.18 -7.12 -6.71
CA THR A 534 9.44 -5.93 -6.26
C THR A 534 8.94 -6.09 -4.82
N GLY A 535 8.52 -7.30 -4.43
CA GLY A 535 8.12 -7.62 -3.07
C GLY A 535 9.28 -7.47 -2.09
N PHE A 536 10.44 -8.00 -2.47
CA PHE A 536 11.68 -7.84 -1.71
C PHE A 536 12.10 -6.37 -1.61
N LEU A 537 12.10 -5.62 -2.71
CA LEU A 537 12.47 -4.21 -2.73
C LEU A 537 11.57 -3.39 -1.80
N ASN A 538 10.26 -3.65 -1.82
CA ASN A 538 9.31 -2.96 -0.95
C ASN A 538 9.67 -3.18 0.53
N ILE A 539 9.89 -4.44 0.94
CA ILE A 539 10.31 -4.77 2.30
C ILE A 539 11.66 -4.12 2.64
N PHE A 540 12.62 -4.20 1.72
CA PHE A 540 13.97 -3.66 1.93
C PHE A 540 13.96 -2.16 2.17
N VAL A 541 13.22 -1.40 1.35
CA VAL A 541 13.05 0.03 1.56
C VAL A 541 12.39 0.30 2.90
N VAL A 542 11.31 -0.41 3.25
CA VAL A 542 10.64 -0.20 4.54
C VAL A 542 11.59 -0.47 5.71
N ILE A 543 12.27 -1.61 5.71
CA ILE A 543 13.20 -1.99 6.77
C ILE A 543 14.32 -0.96 6.90
N LEU A 544 14.94 -0.56 5.79
CA LEU A 544 16.03 0.40 5.79
C LEU A 544 15.61 1.74 6.40
N PHE A 545 14.41 2.23 6.06
CA PHE A 545 13.89 3.51 6.54
C PHE A 545 13.28 3.44 7.95
N SER A 546 12.86 2.26 8.42
CA SER A 546 12.28 2.05 9.75
C SER A 546 13.27 1.54 10.80
N ARG A 547 14.57 1.43 10.48
CA ARG A 547 15.60 0.90 11.41
C ARG A 547 15.61 1.62 12.76
N TRP A 548 15.35 2.92 12.74
CA TRP A 548 15.31 3.75 13.95
C TRP A 548 14.11 3.46 14.87
N ILE A 549 13.06 2.82 14.32
CA ILE A 549 11.88 2.36 15.07
C ILE A 549 12.17 0.99 15.68
N THR A 550 12.73 0.08 14.88
CA THR A 550 12.95 -1.32 15.28
C THR A 550 13.97 -2.02 14.40
N THR A 551 14.74 -2.93 15.01
CA THR A 551 15.62 -3.87 14.32
C THR A 551 15.08 -5.30 14.32
N ASP A 552 13.85 -5.52 14.79
CA ASP A 552 13.20 -6.84 14.75
C ASP A 552 12.51 -7.06 13.39
N PRO A 553 12.95 -8.04 12.58
CA PRO A 553 12.31 -8.35 11.30
C PRO A 553 10.87 -8.89 11.41
N ASN A 554 10.40 -9.20 12.62
CA ASN A 554 9.01 -9.60 12.91
C ASN A 554 8.15 -8.43 13.39
N HIS A 555 8.69 -7.22 13.49
CA HIS A 555 7.92 -6.11 14.01
C HIS A 555 6.76 -5.75 13.07
N ILE A 556 5.59 -5.46 13.66
CA ILE A 556 4.34 -5.21 12.91
C ILE A 556 4.46 -4.06 11.90
N VAL A 557 5.32 -3.08 12.18
CA VAL A 557 5.64 -1.92 11.34
C VAL A 557 6.11 -2.34 9.94
N ILE A 558 6.86 -3.44 9.81
CA ILE A 558 7.32 -3.93 8.51
C ILE A 558 6.13 -4.35 7.67
N GLY A 559 5.23 -5.18 8.21
CA GLY A 559 4.01 -5.59 7.51
C GLY A 559 3.04 -4.44 7.25
N PHE A 560 2.99 -3.46 8.16
CA PHE A 560 2.15 -2.26 8.04
C PHE A 560 2.58 -1.37 6.87
N TYR A 561 3.88 -1.05 6.76
CA TYR A 561 4.39 -0.19 5.70
C TYR A 561 4.71 -0.96 4.41
N ALA A 562 5.06 -2.25 4.49
CA ALA A 562 5.31 -3.12 3.34
C ALA A 562 4.10 -3.98 2.96
N SER A 563 2.88 -3.48 3.19
CA SER A 563 1.63 -4.24 3.01
C SER A 563 1.43 -4.81 1.60
N SER A 564 2.00 -4.19 0.57
CA SER A 564 1.98 -4.69 -0.82
C SER A 564 2.79 -5.99 -1.00
N ALA A 565 3.78 -6.26 -0.13
CA ALA A 565 4.60 -7.45 -0.23
C ALA A 565 3.80 -8.74 -0.04
N TYR A 566 2.76 -8.73 0.82
CA TYR A 566 1.85 -9.87 1.00
C TYR A 566 1.21 -10.28 -0.33
N LEU A 567 0.69 -9.31 -1.10
CA LEU A 567 0.10 -9.56 -2.41
C LEU A 567 1.16 -10.06 -3.40
N LEU A 568 2.31 -9.39 -3.46
CA LEU A 568 3.38 -9.72 -4.41
C LEU A 568 3.92 -11.14 -4.23
N PHE A 569 4.23 -11.53 -2.99
CA PHE A 569 4.68 -12.88 -2.69
C PHE A 569 3.57 -13.91 -2.87
N ALA A 570 2.32 -13.61 -2.50
CA ALA A 570 1.20 -14.50 -2.77
C ALA A 570 1.02 -14.77 -4.27
N LEU A 571 1.13 -13.74 -5.11
CA LEU A 571 1.04 -13.87 -6.56
C LEU A 571 2.23 -14.63 -7.15
N ALA A 572 3.45 -14.32 -6.72
CA ALA A 572 4.65 -15.05 -7.14
C ALA A 572 4.55 -16.54 -6.76
N ASN A 573 4.13 -16.83 -5.53
CA ASN A 573 3.90 -18.19 -5.04
C ASN A 573 2.82 -18.91 -5.85
N LEU A 574 1.73 -18.22 -6.18
CA LEU A 574 0.62 -18.77 -6.97
C LEU A 574 1.07 -19.19 -8.38
N PHE A 575 1.82 -18.32 -9.08
CA PHE A 575 2.38 -18.66 -10.41
C PHE A 575 3.38 -19.81 -10.34
N SER A 576 4.27 -19.81 -9.34
CA SER A 576 5.25 -20.86 -9.18
C SER A 576 4.61 -22.20 -8.82
N CYS A 577 3.61 -22.24 -7.94
CA CYS A 577 2.82 -23.45 -7.66
C CYS A 577 2.11 -23.97 -8.91
N TRP A 578 1.53 -23.08 -9.71
CA TRP A 578 0.94 -23.46 -10.99
C TRP A 578 1.97 -24.10 -11.93
N MET A 579 3.19 -23.57 -11.98
CA MET A 579 4.28 -24.17 -12.76
C MET A 579 4.76 -25.51 -12.21
N ALA A 580 4.81 -25.69 -10.89
CA ALA A 580 5.12 -26.99 -10.28
C ALA A 580 4.14 -28.07 -10.78
N ILE A 581 2.85 -27.76 -10.79
CA ILE A 581 1.79 -28.67 -11.26
C ILE A 581 1.91 -28.90 -12.76
N LYS A 582 2.06 -27.83 -13.56
CA LYS A 582 2.13 -27.91 -15.03
C LYS A 582 3.34 -28.73 -15.52
N LEU A 583 4.52 -28.46 -14.99
CA LEU A 583 5.76 -29.13 -15.38
C LEU A 583 5.89 -30.52 -14.73
N GLY A 584 5.45 -30.67 -13.48
CA GLY A 584 5.43 -31.95 -12.78
C GLY A 584 4.56 -32.99 -13.49
N TYR A 585 3.34 -32.61 -13.89
CA TYR A 585 2.46 -33.50 -14.66
C TYR A 585 3.08 -33.90 -16.00
N SER A 586 3.69 -32.97 -16.73
CA SER A 586 4.36 -33.25 -18.00
C SER A 586 5.50 -34.28 -17.83
N ASN A 587 6.32 -34.13 -16.78
CA ASN A 587 7.42 -35.07 -16.50
C ASN A 587 6.92 -36.45 -16.09
N ILE A 588 5.85 -36.54 -15.29
CA ILE A 588 5.22 -37.82 -14.92
C ILE A 588 4.63 -38.50 -16.15
N CYS A 589 3.93 -37.77 -17.02
CA CYS A 589 3.39 -38.33 -18.26
C CYS A 589 4.48 -38.82 -19.21
N LEU A 590 5.64 -38.14 -19.27
CA LEU A 590 6.79 -38.60 -20.06
C LEU A 590 7.40 -39.88 -19.48
N LEU A 591 7.52 -39.98 -18.15
CA LEU A 591 7.99 -41.20 -17.47
C LEU A 591 7.04 -42.39 -17.67
N LEU A 592 5.73 -42.15 -17.58
CA LEU A 592 4.71 -43.19 -17.82
C LEU A 592 4.67 -43.65 -19.28
N LYS A 593 4.89 -42.74 -20.25
CA LYS A 593 5.01 -43.08 -21.68
C LYS A 593 6.33 -43.76 -22.03
N GLY A 594 7.39 -43.54 -21.25
CA GLY A 594 8.70 -44.18 -21.41
C GLY A 594 8.75 -45.65 -20.99
N ASN A 595 7.74 -46.15 -20.27
CA ASN A 595 7.62 -47.54 -19.82
C ASN A 595 6.73 -48.42 -20.72
N VAL A 596 6.35 -47.96 -21.90
CA VAL A 596 5.62 -48.78 -22.89
C VAL A 596 6.65 -49.37 -23.84
N SER A 597 6.72 -50.71 -23.90
CA SER A 597 7.64 -51.43 -24.79
C SER A 597 7.41 -51.04 -26.26
N PRO A 598 8.43 -51.12 -27.13
CA PRO A 598 8.33 -50.70 -28.54
C PRO A 598 7.20 -51.40 -29.31
N GLU A 599 6.71 -52.54 -28.84
CA GLU A 599 5.70 -53.37 -29.51
C GLU A 599 4.27 -52.81 -29.41
N THR A 600 3.97 -51.91 -28.46
CA THR A 600 2.61 -51.34 -28.35
C THR A 600 2.41 -50.06 -29.17
N ARG A 601 3.48 -49.50 -29.77
CA ARG A 601 3.39 -48.29 -30.62
C ARG A 601 2.66 -48.52 -31.95
N ALA A 602 2.60 -49.76 -32.45
CA ALA A 602 1.99 -50.05 -33.74
C ALA A 602 0.45 -50.21 -33.72
N VAL A 603 -0.19 -50.21 -32.55
CA VAL A 603 -1.64 -50.44 -32.43
C VAL A 603 -2.41 -49.15 -32.08
N GLY A 604 -1.73 -48.12 -31.59
CA GLY A 604 -2.35 -46.86 -31.11
C GLY A 604 -2.64 -45.80 -32.17
N GLU A 605 -2.02 -45.86 -33.36
CA GLU A 605 -2.21 -44.85 -34.42
C GLU A 605 -3.58 -44.94 -35.14
N LYS A 606 -4.45 -45.89 -34.78
CA LYS A 606 -5.76 -46.07 -35.42
C LYS A 606 -6.94 -45.38 -34.73
N TYR A 607 -6.74 -44.67 -33.60
CA TYR A 607 -7.84 -44.11 -32.81
C TYR A 607 -7.74 -42.61 -32.45
N GLU A 608 -6.83 -41.83 -33.05
CA GLU A 608 -6.73 -40.38 -32.80
C GLU A 608 -7.60 -39.49 -33.71
N ASN A 609 -8.55 -40.06 -34.44
CA ASN A 609 -9.58 -39.28 -35.16
C ASN A 609 -10.97 -39.50 -34.55
N TYR A 610 -11.22 -38.97 -33.34
CA TYR A 610 -12.56 -38.60 -32.84
C TYR A 610 -12.51 -37.58 -31.70
#